data_AF-A0A6N7ZEV6-F1
#
_entry.id   AF-A0A6N7ZEV6-F1
#
_cell.length_a   1.000
_cell.length_b   1.000
_cell.length_c   1.000
_cell.angle_alpha   90.00
_cell.angle_beta   90.00
_cell.angle_gamma   90.00
#
_symmetry.space_group_name_H-M   'P 1'
#
loop_
_entity.id
_entity.type
_entity.pdbx_description
1 polymer ?
#
loop_
_entity_poly.entity_id
_entity_poly.type
_entity_poly.pdbx_seq_one_letter_code
_entity_poly.pdbx_strand_id
1 'polypeptide(L)'
;MNMLTWTALDASTWRALNDAREYVARQDDDGTWTLDGPRRTWAALPSLELAQEVAALAEQVHHDDDALATYLVVTASGARRGEPFGAADDGAALDVLRARRRAGNLPLAPFRLETGDGRVVGAWDKATELPSA
;
A
#
# COMPACT_ATOMS: atom_id res chain seq x y z
N MET A 1 -5.54 0.15 15.46
CA MET A 1 -5.82 1.35 14.64
C MET A 1 -5.06 2.50 15.26
N ASN A 2 -4.05 3.02 14.56
CA ASN A 2 -3.16 4.03 15.11
C ASN A 2 -3.77 5.43 14.92
N MET A 3 -4.51 5.90 15.92
CA MET A 3 -5.35 7.10 15.80
C MET A 3 -4.51 8.37 15.70
N LEU A 4 -4.83 9.24 14.74
CA LEU A 4 -4.17 10.53 14.57
C LEU A 4 -4.54 11.48 15.73
N THR A 5 -3.54 12.09 16.34
CA THR A 5 -3.69 13.13 17.36
C THR A 5 -3.48 14.50 16.73
N TRP A 6 -4.53 15.33 16.74
CA TRP A 6 -4.50 16.68 16.17
C TRP A 6 -4.07 17.73 17.20
N THR A 7 -3.13 18.59 16.83
CA THR A 7 -2.62 19.69 17.64
C THR A 7 -2.57 20.95 16.79
N ALA A 8 -3.18 22.04 17.26
CA ALA A 8 -2.99 23.36 16.66
C ALA A 8 -1.55 23.84 16.94
N LEU A 9 -0.81 24.20 15.89
CA LEU A 9 0.50 24.85 16.02
C LEU A 9 0.34 26.37 16.10
N ASP A 10 -0.60 26.90 15.32
CA ASP A 10 -1.04 28.29 15.32
C ASP A 10 -2.51 28.37 14.83
N ALA A 11 -3.03 29.58 14.58
CA ALA A 11 -4.42 29.79 14.18
C ALA A 11 -4.77 29.19 12.80
N SER A 12 -3.78 29.08 11.91
CA SER A 12 -3.91 28.63 10.52
C SER A 12 -3.25 27.27 10.26
N THR A 13 -2.50 26.73 11.23
CA THR A 13 -1.72 25.51 11.05
C THR A 13 -2.07 24.47 12.11
N TRP A 14 -2.44 23.29 11.63
CA TRP A 14 -2.74 22.12 12.45
C TRP A 14 -1.84 20.96 12.05
N ARG A 15 -1.42 20.18 13.03
CA ARG A 15 -0.61 18.99 12.81
C ARG A 15 -1.32 17.77 13.38
N ALA A 16 -1.35 16.69 12.62
CA ALA A 16 -1.78 15.37 13.06
C ALA A 16 -0.60 14.42 13.12
N LEU A 17 -0.46 13.66 14.21
CA LEU A 17 0.62 12.70 14.40
C LEU A 17 0.08 11.37 14.94
N ASN A 18 0.70 10.27 14.52
CA ASN A 18 0.71 8.99 15.22
C ASN A 18 2.14 8.44 15.26
N ASP A 19 2.35 7.21 15.75
CA ASP A 19 3.70 6.64 15.89
C ASP A 19 4.44 6.44 14.55
N ALA A 20 3.73 6.48 13.42
CA ALA A 20 4.28 6.18 12.10
C ALA A 20 4.34 7.39 11.16
N ARG A 21 3.41 8.36 11.29
CA ARG A 21 3.13 9.36 10.25
C ARG A 21 2.75 10.72 10.82
N GLU A 22 3.00 11.73 9.99
CA GLU A 22 2.65 13.13 10.21
C GLU A 22 1.82 13.66 9.05
N TYR A 23 0.81 14.47 9.38
CA TYR A 23 0.05 15.27 8.45
C TYR A 23 0.02 16.71 8.93
N VAL A 24 0.09 17.67 8.00
CA VAL A 24 0.05 19.10 8.32
C VAL A 24 -1.02 19.78 7.48
N ALA A 25 -2.03 20.35 8.14
CA ALA A 25 -3.07 21.16 7.51
C ALA A 25 -2.74 22.64 7.68
N ARG A 26 -2.73 23.40 6.60
CA ARG A 26 -2.43 24.84 6.55
C ARG A 26 -3.58 25.56 5.86
N GLN A 27 -4.08 26.64 6.46
CA GLN A 27 -5.04 27.52 5.81
C GLN A 27 -4.30 28.47 4.87
N ASP A 28 -4.77 28.53 3.62
CA ASP A 28 -4.28 29.43 2.59
C ASP A 28 -4.99 30.80 2.65
N ASP A 29 -4.44 31.82 2.00
CA ASP A 29 -4.95 33.20 2.04
C ASP A 29 -6.39 33.36 1.51
N ASP A 30 -6.82 32.42 0.66
CA ASP A 30 -8.19 32.37 0.12
C ASP A 30 -9.20 31.68 1.05
N GLY A 31 -8.76 31.28 2.25
CA GLY A 31 -9.56 30.62 3.27
C GLY A 31 -9.70 29.11 3.07
N THR A 32 -9.12 28.54 2.00
CA THR A 32 -9.05 27.09 1.80
C THR A 32 -7.93 26.46 2.60
N TRP A 33 -7.87 25.13 2.63
CA TRP A 33 -6.91 24.35 3.40
C TRP A 33 -6.09 23.45 2.49
N THR A 34 -4.79 23.44 2.72
CA THR A 34 -3.86 22.47 2.15
C THR A 34 -3.47 21.46 3.21
N LEU A 35 -3.57 20.17 2.90
CA LEU A 35 -3.12 19.05 3.73
C LEU A 35 -1.88 18.41 3.10
N ASP A 36 -0.76 18.43 3.79
CA ASP A 36 0.44 17.69 3.44
C ASP A 36 0.49 16.39 4.22
N GLY A 37 0.61 15.26 3.52
CA GLY A 37 0.87 13.94 4.10
C GLY A 37 2.15 13.31 3.54
N PRO A 38 2.51 12.10 4.01
CA PRO A 38 3.83 11.52 3.75
C PRO A 38 4.19 11.29 2.27
N ARG A 39 3.18 11.12 1.40
CA ARG A 39 3.36 10.81 -0.03
C ARG A 39 2.57 11.73 -0.97
N ARG A 40 1.72 12.60 -0.43
CA ARG A 40 0.77 13.37 -1.21
C ARG A 40 0.37 14.65 -0.48
N THR A 41 0.12 15.67 -1.28
CA THR A 41 -0.52 16.91 -0.84
C THR A 41 -1.92 16.99 -1.44
N TRP A 42 -2.89 17.40 -0.63
CA TRP A 42 -4.25 17.73 -1.03
C TRP A 42 -4.46 19.22 -0.85
N ALA A 43 -4.69 19.95 -1.93
CA ALA A 43 -4.86 21.40 -1.91
C ALA A 43 -6.34 21.78 -2.03
N ALA A 44 -6.66 23.04 -1.70
CA ALA A 44 -7.98 23.66 -1.86
C ALA A 44 -9.13 22.91 -1.16
N LEU A 45 -8.85 22.33 0.00
CA LEU A 45 -9.88 21.75 0.86
C LEU A 45 -10.72 22.88 1.48
N PRO A 46 -12.06 22.77 1.51
CA PRO A 46 -12.95 23.86 1.91
C PRO A 46 -12.94 24.13 3.42
N SER A 47 -12.43 23.21 4.24
CA SER A 47 -12.43 23.33 5.70
C SER A 47 -11.34 22.46 6.34
N LEU A 48 -10.97 22.82 7.58
CA LEU A 48 -10.12 21.98 8.43
C LEU A 48 -10.77 20.61 8.68
N GLU A 49 -12.08 20.54 8.88
CA GLU A 49 -12.80 19.27 9.09
C GLU A 49 -12.60 18.31 7.92
N LEU A 50 -12.71 18.80 6.67
CA LEU A 50 -12.45 17.93 5.50
C LEU A 50 -10.97 17.52 5.43
N ALA A 51 -10.03 18.39 5.80
CA ALA A 51 -8.63 18.00 5.91
C ALA A 51 -8.41 16.89 6.95
N GLN A 52 -9.12 16.93 8.08
CA GLN A 52 -9.06 15.89 9.10
C GLN A 52 -9.63 14.56 8.61
N GLU A 53 -10.77 14.59 7.90
CA GLU A 53 -11.37 13.40 7.28
C GLU A 53 -10.46 12.78 6.22
N VAL A 54 -9.87 13.59 5.35
CA VAL A 54 -8.93 13.13 4.31
C VAL A 54 -7.71 12.47 4.94
N ALA A 55 -7.14 13.06 6.00
CA ALA A 55 -6.01 12.47 6.71
C ALA A 55 -6.39 11.14 7.38
N ALA A 56 -7.58 11.05 8.00
CA ALA A 56 -8.05 9.81 8.62
C ALA A 56 -8.23 8.69 7.58
N LEU A 57 -8.78 9.02 6.40
CA LEU A 57 -8.94 8.06 5.31
C LEU A 57 -7.58 7.65 4.72
N ALA A 58 -6.67 8.60 4.51
CA ALA A 58 -5.32 8.31 4.04
C ALA A 58 -4.56 7.42 5.02
N GLU A 59 -4.71 7.66 6.33
CA GLU A 59 -4.10 6.82 7.35
C GLU A 59 -4.70 5.42 7.38
N GLN A 60 -6.00 5.27 7.19
CA GLN A 60 -6.63 3.95 7.07
C GLN A 60 -6.09 3.18 5.86
N VAL A 61 -6.02 3.81 4.69
CA VAL A 61 -5.45 3.19 3.48
C VAL A 61 -4.00 2.78 3.73
N HIS A 62 -3.21 3.64 4.37
CA HIS A 62 -1.84 3.30 4.70
C HIS A 62 -1.72 2.19 5.73
N HIS A 63 -2.61 2.14 6.73
CA HIS A 63 -2.65 1.04 7.69
C HIS A 63 -2.98 -0.29 7.00
N ASP A 64 -3.93 -0.26 6.06
CA ASP A 64 -4.30 -1.42 5.25
C ASP A 64 -3.10 -1.86 4.39
N ASP A 65 -2.43 -0.92 3.72
CA ASP A 65 -1.22 -1.18 2.92
C ASP A 65 -0.08 -1.76 3.77
N ASP A 66 0.18 -1.21 4.96
CA ASP A 66 1.22 -1.69 5.88
C ASP A 66 0.91 -3.10 6.39
N ALA A 67 -0.36 -3.48 6.46
CA ALA A 67 -0.79 -4.81 6.87
C ALA A 67 -0.64 -5.85 5.73
N LEU A 68 -0.46 -5.43 4.48
CA LEU A 68 -0.26 -6.36 3.37
C LEU A 68 1.18 -6.86 3.33
N ALA A 69 1.34 -8.18 3.29
CA ALA A 69 2.61 -8.77 2.91
C ALA A 69 2.87 -8.48 1.42
N THR A 70 4.09 -8.07 1.10
CA THR A 70 4.53 -7.90 -0.28
C THR A 70 4.89 -9.25 -0.89
N TYR A 71 4.48 -9.51 -2.13
CA TYR A 71 4.81 -10.71 -2.88
C TYR A 71 5.45 -10.37 -4.23
N LEU A 72 6.30 -11.27 -4.69
CA LEU A 72 7.16 -11.15 -5.85
C LEU A 72 7.06 -12.43 -6.68
N VAL A 73 6.97 -12.29 -8.01
CA VAL A 73 7.12 -13.42 -8.92
C VAL A 73 8.56 -13.47 -9.39
N VAL A 74 9.27 -14.54 -9.03
CA VAL A 74 10.71 -14.71 -9.29
C VAL A 74 10.92 -15.92 -10.19
N THR A 75 11.51 -15.70 -11.36
CA THR A 75 11.85 -16.80 -12.28
C THR A 75 13.00 -17.65 -11.74
N ALA A 76 13.19 -18.86 -12.29
CA ALA A 76 14.29 -19.75 -11.90
C ALA A 76 15.70 -19.12 -12.00
N SER A 77 15.88 -18.12 -12.87
CA SER A 77 17.14 -17.37 -12.99
C SER A 77 17.29 -16.22 -11.98
N GLY A 78 16.32 -16.03 -11.08
CA GLY A 78 16.30 -14.95 -10.10
C GLY A 78 15.73 -13.63 -10.62
N ALA A 79 15.28 -13.56 -11.88
CA ALA A 79 14.69 -12.33 -12.41
C ALA A 79 13.26 -12.13 -11.89
N ARG A 80 12.97 -10.93 -11.39
CA ARG A 80 11.63 -10.48 -10.97
C ARG A 80 10.75 -10.21 -12.19
N ARG A 81 9.49 -10.64 -12.13
CA ARG A 81 8.51 -10.45 -13.22
C ARG A 81 7.26 -9.73 -12.74
N GLY A 82 6.96 -8.62 -13.41
CA GLY A 82 5.87 -7.73 -13.02
C GLY A 82 6.23 -6.90 -11.79
N GLU A 83 5.28 -6.06 -11.39
CA GLU A 83 5.42 -5.27 -10.17
C GLU A 83 5.15 -6.14 -8.93
N PRO A 84 5.84 -5.87 -7.81
CA PRO A 84 5.47 -6.40 -6.51
C PRO A 84 4.01 -6.08 -6.21
N PHE A 85 3.33 -6.98 -5.50
CA PHE A 85 1.94 -6.75 -5.12
C PHE A 85 1.69 -7.13 -3.66
N GLY A 86 0.79 -6.40 -3.00
CA GLY A 86 0.35 -6.69 -1.65
C GLY A 86 -0.74 -7.76 -1.64
N ALA A 87 -0.70 -8.65 -0.64
CA ALA A 87 -1.83 -9.51 -0.30
C ALA A 87 -1.89 -9.72 1.22
N ALA A 88 -3.08 -9.96 1.75
CA ALA A 88 -3.31 -10.11 3.19
C ALA A 88 -2.62 -11.37 3.75
N ASP A 89 -2.58 -12.45 2.97
CA ASP A 89 -1.96 -13.72 3.32
C ASP A 89 -1.53 -14.48 2.05
N ASP A 90 -0.87 -15.62 2.26
CA ASP A 90 -0.39 -16.50 1.19
C ASP A 90 -1.55 -16.97 0.28
N GLY A 91 -2.74 -17.21 0.83
CA GLY A 91 -3.92 -17.65 0.09
C GLY A 91 -4.43 -16.59 -0.87
N ALA A 92 -4.57 -15.35 -0.39
CA ALA A 92 -4.93 -14.19 -1.21
C ALA A 92 -3.87 -13.93 -2.30
N ALA A 93 -2.59 -14.14 -1.99
CA ALA A 93 -1.52 -14.00 -2.97
C ALA A 93 -1.61 -15.05 -4.09
N LEU A 94 -1.94 -16.30 -3.74
CA LEU A 94 -2.20 -17.37 -4.71
C LEU A 94 -3.42 -17.07 -5.58
N ASP A 95 -4.47 -16.46 -5.04
CA ASP A 95 -5.64 -16.07 -5.83
C ASP A 95 -5.33 -14.97 -6.85
N VAL A 96 -4.45 -14.01 -6.51
CA VAL A 96 -3.92 -13.03 -7.47
C VAL A 96 -3.17 -13.74 -8.60
N LEU A 97 -2.34 -14.74 -8.30
CA LEU A 97 -1.67 -15.53 -9.35
C LEU A 97 -2.65 -16.31 -10.21
N ARG A 98 -3.68 -16.93 -9.62
CA ARG A 98 -4.73 -17.64 -10.38
C ARG A 98 -5.50 -16.67 -11.30
N ALA A 99 -5.74 -15.44 -10.86
CA ALA A 99 -6.34 -14.40 -11.71
C ALA A 99 -5.39 -13.98 -12.85
N ARG A 100 -4.11 -13.71 -12.56
CA ARG A 100 -3.09 -13.39 -13.57
C ARG A 100 -2.92 -14.52 -14.59
N ARG A 101 -3.00 -15.78 -14.16
CA ARG A 101 -2.99 -16.96 -15.04
C ARG A 101 -4.15 -16.90 -16.03
N ARG A 102 -5.38 -16.68 -15.56
CA ARG A 102 -6.57 -16.56 -16.42
C ARG A 102 -6.45 -15.42 -17.42
N ALA A 103 -5.77 -14.34 -17.05
CA ALA A 103 -5.49 -13.20 -17.91
C ALA A 103 -4.29 -13.39 -18.86
N GLY A 104 -3.55 -14.51 -18.79
CA GLY A 104 -2.35 -14.73 -19.59
C GLY A 104 -1.12 -13.92 -19.15
N ASN A 105 -1.15 -13.33 -17.96
CA ASN A 105 -0.13 -12.41 -17.43
C ASN A 105 0.84 -13.09 -16.46
N LEU A 106 1.18 -14.36 -16.70
CA LEU A 106 2.20 -15.09 -15.94
C LEU A 106 3.38 -15.49 -16.81
N PRO A 107 4.58 -15.64 -16.21
CA PRO A 107 5.74 -16.15 -16.93
C PRO A 107 5.47 -17.52 -17.54
N LEU A 108 5.94 -17.71 -18.78
CA LEU A 108 5.93 -19.01 -19.44
C LEU A 108 7.04 -19.94 -18.93
N ALA A 109 8.09 -19.37 -18.33
CA ALA A 109 9.19 -20.11 -17.71
C ALA A 109 8.85 -20.46 -16.24
N PRO A 110 9.51 -21.49 -15.66
CA PRO A 110 9.34 -21.81 -14.25
C PRO A 110 9.59 -20.60 -13.34
N PHE A 111 8.73 -20.45 -12.33
CA PHE A 111 8.81 -19.33 -11.40
C PHE A 111 8.34 -19.75 -10.00
N ARG A 112 8.72 -18.93 -9.01
CA ARG A 112 8.30 -19.01 -7.62
C ARG A 112 7.58 -17.74 -7.22
N LEU A 113 6.64 -17.90 -6.29
CA LEU A 113 6.06 -16.78 -5.55
C LEU A 113 6.85 -16.67 -4.26
N GLU A 114 7.44 -15.51 -4.04
CA GLU A 114 8.22 -15.21 -2.85
C GLU A 114 7.58 -14.02 -2.13
N THR A 115 7.55 -14.04 -0.81
CA THR A 115 7.28 -12.83 -0.02
C THR A 115 8.44 -11.84 -0.14
N GLY A 116 8.23 -10.59 0.25
CA GLY A 116 9.23 -9.52 0.17
C GLY A 116 10.51 -9.78 0.96
N ASP A 117 10.44 -10.63 1.98
CA ASP A 117 11.57 -11.12 2.79
C ASP A 117 12.24 -12.39 2.24
N GLY A 118 11.75 -12.94 1.11
CA GLY A 118 12.38 -14.05 0.38
C GLY A 118 11.88 -15.44 0.75
N ARG A 119 10.83 -15.58 1.58
CA ARG A 119 10.20 -16.89 1.84
C ARG A 119 9.42 -17.35 0.59
N VAL A 120 9.66 -18.58 0.17
CA VAL A 120 8.94 -19.20 -0.95
C VAL A 120 7.57 -19.68 -0.48
N VAL A 121 6.53 -19.20 -1.16
CA VAL A 121 5.12 -19.51 -0.89
C VAL A 121 4.62 -20.64 -1.81
N GLY A 122 5.13 -20.68 -3.04
CA GLY A 122 4.79 -21.70 -4.01
C GLY A 122 5.72 -21.69 -5.22
N ALA A 123 5.65 -22.75 -6.02
CA ALA A 123 6.43 -22.92 -7.24
C ALA A 123 5.55 -23.41 -8.41
N TRP A 124 5.89 -22.97 -9.61
CA TRP A 124 5.19 -23.30 -10.84
C TRP A 124 6.18 -23.73 -11.92
N ASP A 125 5.83 -24.80 -12.63
CA ASP A 125 6.45 -25.14 -13.91
C ASP A 125 5.47 -24.71 -15.01
N LYS A 126 5.81 -23.61 -15.70
CA LYS A 126 4.90 -22.88 -16.59
C LYS A 126 3.67 -22.37 -15.81
N ALA A 127 2.48 -22.40 -16.42
CA ALA A 127 1.23 -22.01 -15.76
C ALA A 127 0.65 -23.09 -14.82
N THR A 128 1.36 -24.19 -14.58
CA THR A 128 0.88 -25.30 -13.74
C THR A 128 1.52 -25.22 -12.36
N GLU A 129 0.70 -25.24 -11.32
CA GLU A 129 1.15 -25.26 -9.93
C GLU A 129 1.81 -26.59 -9.63
N LEU A 130 3.02 -26.54 -9.05
CA LEU A 130 3.71 -27.74 -8.61
C LEU A 130 3.22 -28.11 -7.20
N PRO A 131 3.00 -29.40 -6.92
CA PRO A 131 2.67 -29.82 -5.57
C PRO A 131 3.80 -29.45 -4.61
N SER A 132 3.45 -28.81 -3.49
CA SER A 132 4.36 -28.54 -2.38
C SER A 132 4.90 -29.87 -1.85
N ALA A 133 6.23 -30.00 -1.78
CA ALA A 133 6.91 -31.17 -1.23
C ALA A 133 6.76 -31.25 0.30
#